data_AF-A0A7H4P5W1-F1
#
_entry.id   AF-A0A7H4P5W1-F1
#
_cell.length_a   1.000
_cell.length_b   1.000
_cell.length_c   1.000
_cell.angle_alpha   90.00
_cell.angle_beta   90.00
_cell.angle_gamma   90.00
#
_symmetry.space_group_name_H-M   'P 1'
#
loop_
_entity.id
_entity.type
_entity.pdbx_description
1 polymer ?
#
loop_
_entity_poly.entity_id
_entity_poly.type
_entity_poly.pdbx_seq_one_letter_code
_entity_poly.pdbx_strand_id
1 'polypeptide(L)' 'MNKEPRIYGSKWDRERLIFLRAHPLCVMCQEQGRVTAATVVDHIIPHKLKEALRSGDSQAIAKAQKLFWSRKKLARAV' A
#
# COMPACT_ATOMS: atom_id res chain seq x y z
N MET A 1 -15.43 3.77 22.81
CA MET A 1 -15.41 3.01 21.54
C MET A 1 -14.32 3.61 20.66
N ASN A 2 -13.08 3.10 20.72
CA ASN A 2 -11.97 3.62 19.91
C ASN A 2 -12.16 3.16 18.46
N LYS A 3 -12.77 4.00 17.62
CA LYS A 3 -12.88 3.75 16.18
C LYS A 3 -11.47 3.77 15.59
N GLU A 4 -10.96 2.61 15.22
CA GLU A 4 -9.69 2.55 14.51
C GLU A 4 -9.84 3.26 13.15
N PRO A 5 -8.86 4.09 12.75
CA PRO A 5 -8.93 4.78 11.47
C PRO A 5 -8.93 3.76 10.33
N ARG A 6 -10.03 3.70 9.57
CA ARG A 6 -10.12 2.87 8.35
C ARG A 6 -9.37 3.54 7.22
N ILE A 7 -8.12 3.12 7.01
CA ILE A 7 -7.24 3.56 5.93
C ILE A 7 -7.47 2.79 4.63
N TYR A 8 -8.04 1.58 4.71
CA TYR A 8 -8.40 0.74 3.56
C TYR A 8 -9.90 0.87 3.27
N GLY A 9 -10.25 1.03 2.00
CA GLY A 9 -11.63 1.15 1.52
C GLY A 9 -11.69 1.07 0.00
N SER A 10 -12.83 1.41 -0.61
CA SER A 10 -13.08 1.23 -2.05
C SER A 10 -12.03 1.88 -2.97
N LYS A 11 -11.46 3.02 -2.56
CA LYS A 11 -10.37 3.68 -3.30
C LYS A 11 -9.09 2.84 -3.33
N TRP A 12 -8.76 2.19 -2.21
CA TRP A 12 -7.62 1.27 -2.13
C TRP A 12 -7.83 0.06 -3.05
N ASP A 13 -9.02 -0.53 -3.03
CA ASP A 13 -9.31 -1.69 -3.87
C ASP A 13 -9.17 -1.37 -5.37
N ARG A 14 -9.63 -0.19 -5.79
CA ARG A 14 -9.48 0.27 -7.18
C ARG A 14 -8.01 0.45 -7.56
N GLU A 15 -7.23 1.18 -6.78
CA GLU A 15 -5.80 1.39 -7.07
C GLU A 15 -5.01 0.07 -7.00
N ARG A 16 -5.35 -0.81 -6.05
CA ARG A 16 -4.76 -2.16 -5.93
C ARG A 16 -4.97 -2.97 -7.21
N LEU A 17 -6.19 -2.99 -7.74
CA LEU A 17 -6.48 -3.70 -9.00
C LEU A 17 -5.72 -3.12 -10.19
N ILE A 18 -5.61 -1.79 -10.27
CA ILE A 18 -4.82 -1.12 -11.31
C ILE A 18 -3.34 -1.50 -11.19
N PHE A 19 -2.81 -1.51 -9.96
CA PHE A 19 -1.43 -1.89 -9.69
C PHE A 19 -1.15 -3.35 -10.06
N LEU A 20 -2.01 -4.28 -9.67
CA LEU A 20 -1.87 -5.71 -10.03
C LEU A 20 -1.98 -5.94 -11.54
N ARG A 21 -2.77 -5.14 -12.27
CA ARG A 21 -2.80 -5.23 -13.75
C ARG A 21 -1.49 -4.77 -14.39
N ALA A 22 -0.84 -3.75 -13.83
CA ALA A 22 0.47 -3.28 -14.30
C ALA A 22 1.62 -4.20 -13.85
N HIS A 23 1.47 -4.86 -12.70
CA HIS A 23 2.45 -5.78 -12.11
C HIS A 23 1.78 -7.15 -11.85
N PRO A 24 1.49 -7.93 -12.91
CA PRO A 24 0.74 -9.17 -12.77
C PRO A 24 1.53 -10.31 -12.12
N LEU A 25 2.86 -10.17 -12.01
CA LEU A 25 3.73 -11.20 -11.45
C LEU A 25 4.22 -10.84 -10.05
N CYS A 26 4.32 -11.86 -9.20
CA CYS A 26 4.94 -11.76 -7.89
C CYS A 26 6.43 -11.49 -8.05
N VAL A 27 6.89 -10.36 -7.51
CA VAL A 27 8.30 -9.95 -7.57
C VAL A 27 9.20 -10.96 -6.85
N MET A 28 8.75 -11.51 -5.71
CA MET A 28 9.53 -12.49 -4.95
C MET A 28 9.66 -13.83 -5.70
N CYS A 29 8.60 -14.27 -6.38
CA CYS A 29 8.67 -15.46 -7.22
C CYS A 29 9.56 -15.22 -8.44
N GLN A 30 9.46 -14.04 -9.07
CA GLN A 30 10.27 -13.67 -10.22
C GLN A 30 11.77 -13.65 -9.88
N GLU A 31 12.14 -13.10 -8.71
CA GLU A 31 13.52 -13.12 -8.19
C GLU A 31 14.06 -14.55 -8.00
N GLN A 32 13.17 -15.52 -7.78
CA GLN A 32 13.49 -16.93 -7.61
C GLN A 32 13.33 -17.75 -8.91
N GLY A 33 13.12 -17.09 -10.06
CA GLY A 33 12.91 -17.74 -11.36
C GLY A 33 11.55 -18.41 -11.53
N ARG A 34 10.57 -18.10 -10.67
CA ARG A 34 9.20 -18.64 -10.71
C ARG A 34 8.23 -17.62 -11.28
N VAL A 35 7.35 -18.07 -12.18
CA VAL A 35 6.27 -17.24 -12.73
C VAL A 35 5.00 -17.50 -11.94
N THR A 36 4.64 -16.58 -11.05
CA THR A 36 3.44 -16.68 -10.21
C THR A 36 2.69 -15.37 -10.27
N ALA A 37 1.37 -15.43 -10.39
CA ALA A 37 0.54 -14.23 -10.41
C ALA A 37 0.58 -13.54 -9.04
N ALA A 38 0.81 -12.22 -9.03
CA ALA A 38 0.71 -11.45 -7.81
C ALA A 38 -0.76 -11.35 -7.37
N THR A 39 -0.99 -11.54 -6.07
CA THR A 39 -2.34 -11.45 -5.48
C THR A 39 -2.39 -10.41 -4.38
N VAL A 40 -1.26 -9.92 -3.90
CA VAL A 40 -1.15 -8.97 -2.81
C VAL A 40 -0.33 -7.77 -3.29
N VAL A 41 -0.72 -6.60 -2.80
CA VAL A 41 -0.03 -5.33 -3.05
C VAL A 41 0.37 -4.81 -1.68
N ASP A 42 1.66 -4.81 -1.39
CA ASP A 42 2.19 -4.39 -0.09
C ASP A 42 3.07 -3.15 -0.20
N HIS A 43 3.05 -2.25 0.77
CA HIS A 43 3.87 -1.03 0.75
C HIS A 43 5.33 -1.36 1.06
N ILE A 44 6.26 -0.99 0.18
CA ILE A 44 7.70 -1.21 0.41
C ILE A 44 8.20 -0.35 1.59
N ILE A 45 7.69 0.88 1.69
CA ILE A 45 8.03 1.80 2.78
C ILE A 45 6.82 1.90 3.71
N PRO A 46 6.99 1.64 5.03
CA PRO A 46 5.91 1.76 5.98
C PRO A 46 5.42 3.21 6.03
N HIS A 47 4.17 3.42 5.65
CA HIS A 47 3.57 4.76 5.57
C HIS A 47 3.15 5.31 6.94
N LYS A 48 2.98 4.46 7.97
CA LYS A 48 2.62 4.81 9.36
C LYS A 48 1.39 5.73 9.50
N LEU A 49 0.45 5.63 8.56
CA LEU A 49 -0.73 6.50 8.51
C LEU A 49 -1.66 6.32 9.72
N LYS A 50 -1.77 5.09 10.23
CA LYS A 50 -2.57 4.81 11.45
C LYS A 50 -1.98 5.51 12.68
N GLU A 51 -0.65 5.55 12.80
CA GLU A 51 0.05 6.24 13.89
C GLU A 51 -0.10 7.77 13.75
N ALA A 52 0.05 8.30 12.54
CA ALA A 52 -0.15 9.72 12.27
C ALA A 52 -1.59 10.18 12.54
N LEU A 53 -2.59 9.37 12.20
CA LEU A 53 -3.99 9.66 12.51
C LEU A 53 -4.27 9.62 14.02
N ARG A 54 -3.54 8.80 14.79
CA ARG A 54 -3.65 8.75 16.25
C ARG A 54 -2.99 9.95 16.92
N SER A 55 -1.88 10.46 16.37
CA SER A 55 -1.17 11.62 16.95
C SER A 55 -1.90 12.94 16.72
N GLY A 56 -2.80 13.01 15.73
CA GLY A 56 -3.50 14.25 15.36
C GLY A 56 -2.59 15.30 14.70
N ASP A 57 -1.33 14.96 14.43
CA ASP A 57 -0.37 15.85 13.77
C ASP A 57 -0.66 15.92 12.27
N SER A 58 -1.19 17.06 11.84
CA SER A 58 -1.52 17.37 10.45
C SER A 58 -0.34 17.18 9.48
N GLN A 59 0.90 17.51 9.90
CA GLN A 59 2.08 17.35 9.06
C GLN A 59 2.44 15.87 8.90
N ALA A 60 2.41 15.11 9.99
CA ALA A 60 2.63 13.66 9.96
C ALA A 60 1.58 12.95 9.10
N ILE A 61 0.30 13.36 9.21
CA ILE A 61 -0.81 12.80 8.42
C ILE A 61 -0.58 13.08 6.93
N ALA A 62 -0.27 14.32 6.56
CA ALA A 62 -0.02 14.69 5.16
C ALA A 62 1.16 13.90 4.56
N LYS A 63 2.25 13.75 5.31
CA LYS A 63 3.41 12.95 4.91
C LYS A 63 3.06 11.48 4.74
N ALA A 64 2.34 10.90 5.70
CA ALA A 64 1.91 9.51 5.69
C ALA A 64 0.94 9.22 4.54
N GLN A 65 -0.01 10.12 4.25
CA GLN A 65 -0.92 10.02 3.10
C GLN A 65 -0.16 10.09 1.77
N LYS A 66 0.82 10.99 1.66
CA LYS A 66 1.67 11.09 0.46
C LYS A 66 2.46 9.80 0.22
N LEU A 67 2.98 9.17 1.27
CA LEU A 67 3.63 7.86 1.18
C LEU A 67 2.64 6.75 0.81
N PHE A 68 1.45 6.77 1.41
CA PHE A 68 0.40 5.78 1.18
C PHE A 68 -0.16 5.79 -0.25
N TRP A 69 -0.17 6.93 -0.94
CA TRP A 69 -0.68 7.07 -2.32
C TRP A 69 0.39 7.25 -3.40
N SER A 70 1.67 7.32 -3.04
CA SER A 70 2.79 7.36 -4.00
C SER A 70 2.98 6.03 -4.74
N ARG A 71 2.63 5.96 -6.03
CA ARG A 71 2.81 4.80 -6.93
C ARG A 71 4.26 4.31 -7.13
N LYS A 72 5.27 5.10 -6.72
CA LYS A 72 6.68 4.70 -6.76
C LYS A 72 7.14 4.02 -5.45
N LYS A 73 6.33 4.10 -4.38
CA LYS A 73 6.67 3.65 -3.02
C LYS A 73 5.64 2.67 -2.44
N LEU A 74 4.39 2.76 -2.91
CA LEU A 74 3.53 1.63 -3.21
C LEU A 74 4.14 0.93 -4.41
N ALA A 75 4.37 -0.35 -4.51
CA ALA A 75 4.06 -1.45 -3.66
C ALA A 75 4.88 -2.62 -4.23
N ARG A 76 5.07 -3.69 -3.48
CA ARG A 76 5.55 -4.95 -4.05
C ARG A 76 4.31 -5.76 -4.42
N ALA A 77 4.25 -6.18 -5.68
CA ALA A 77 3.28 -7.18 -6.11
C ALA A 77 3.81 -8.53 -5.61
N VAL A 78 3.10 -9.16 -4.67
CA VAL A 78 3.51 -10.42 -4.03
C VAL A 78 2.41 -11.46 -4.14
#